data_AF-A0AB36VFC5-F1
#
_entry.id   AF-A0AB36VFC5-F1
#
_cell.length_a   1.000
_cell.length_b   1.000
_cell.length_c   1.000
_cell.angle_alpha   90.00
_cell.angle_beta   90.00
_cell.angle_gamma   90.00
#
_symmetry.space_group_name_H-M   'P 1'
#
loop_
_entity.id
_entity.type
_entity.pdbx_description
1 polymer ?
#
loop_
_entity_poly.entity_id
_entity_poly.type
_entity_poly.pdbx_seq_one_letter_code
_entity_poly.pdbx_strand_id
1 'polypeptide(L)' 'MDTVKYLQHRYVFKNWELVYKEKLEHETTEYFNCTFNNEELELKVWSDNIGHWTTFKVYKRLKGNKEWNYFETFEKYID' A
#
# COMPACT_ATOMS: atom_id res chain seq x y z
N MET A 1 -5.53 12.13 3.97
CA MET A 1 -5.79 10.76 3.49
C MET A 1 -4.98 9.76 4.31
N ASP A 2 -5.63 8.77 4.90
CA ASP A 2 -4.98 7.71 5.68
C ASP A 2 -5.04 6.39 4.88
N THR A 3 -4.04 6.18 4.02
CA THR A 3 -3.90 5.00 3.16
C THR A 3 -4.02 3.70 3.94
N VAL A 4 -3.48 3.66 5.16
CA VAL A 4 -3.46 2.46 6.01
C VAL A 4 -4.86 2.02 6.38
N LYS A 5 -5.73 2.95 6.79
CA LYS A 5 -7.12 2.61 7.13
C LYS A 5 -7.86 1.97 5.96
N TYR A 6 -7.64 2.46 4.73
CA TYR A 6 -8.28 1.91 3.55
C TYR A 6 -7.78 0.52 3.20
N LEU A 7 -6.47 0.30 3.29
CA LEU A 7 -5.89 -1.01 3.04
C LEU A 7 -6.26 -2.03 4.12
N GLN A 8 -6.33 -1.61 5.40
CA GLN A 8 -6.75 -2.45 6.52
C GLN A 8 -8.21 -2.91 6.41
N HIS A 9 -9.10 -2.06 5.87
CA HIS A 9 -10.49 -2.45 5.62
C HIS A 9 -10.63 -3.39 4.43
N ARG A 10 -9.72 -3.30 3.46
CA ARG A 10 -9.76 -4.12 2.23
C ARG A 10 -9.08 -5.47 2.38
N TYR A 11 -7.99 -5.53 3.15
CA TYR A 11 -7.14 -6.72 3.27
C TYR A 11 -6.99 -7.15 4.72
N VAL A 12 -6.99 -8.46 4.95
CA VAL A 12 -6.81 -9.08 6.28
C VAL A 12 -5.34 -9.14 6.73
N PHE A 13 -4.49 -8.21 6.25
CA PHE A 13 -3.12 -8.07 6.69
C PHE A 13 -3.05 -7.57 8.14
N LYS A 14 -2.09 -8.06 8.91
CA LYS A 14 -1.85 -7.70 10.32
C LYS A 14 -0.51 -6.97 10.48
N ASN A 15 -0.30 -6.35 11.63
CA ASN A 15 0.98 -5.73 12.02
C ASN A 15 1.52 -4.72 10.99
N TRP A 16 0.66 -3.82 10.52
CA TRP A 16 1.03 -2.79 9.55
C TRP A 16 2.03 -1.80 10.16
N GLU A 17 3.24 -1.78 9.63
CA GLU A 17 4.29 -0.84 10.02
C GLU A 17 4.75 -0.06 8.78
N LEU A 18 4.63 1.26 8.80
CA LEU A 18 5.15 2.12 7.74
C LEU A 18 6.68 2.18 7.86
N VAL A 19 7.37 1.65 6.86
CA VAL A 19 8.84 1.63 6.79
C VAL A 19 9.37 2.89 6.13
N TYR A 20 8.75 3.28 5.02
CA TYR A 20 9.23 4.39 4.22
C TYR A 20 8.09 5.04 3.43
N LYS A 21 8.23 6.33 3.14
CA LYS A 21 7.24 7.11 2.42
C LYS A 21 7.91 8.10 1.48
N GLU A 22 7.60 7.99 0.21
CA GLU A 22 8.03 8.90 -0.86
C GLU A 22 6.84 9.77 -1.25
N LYS A 23 7.03 11.09 -1.27
CA LYS A 23 6.03 12.05 -1.73
C LYS A 23 6.58 12.83 -2.91
N LEU A 24 5.85 12.79 -4.01
CA LEU A 24 6.01 13.66 -5.17
C LEU A 24 4.80 14.60 -5.25
N GLU A 25 4.84 15.58 -6.14
CA GLU A 25 3.84 16.66 -6.26
C GLU A 25 2.40 16.14 -6.28
N HIS A 26 2.17 15.01 -6.95
CA HIS A 26 0.85 14.39 -7.10
C HIS A 26 0.81 12.90 -6.78
N GLU A 27 1.90 12.35 -6.27
CA GLU A 27 2.01 10.91 -6.05
C GLU A 27 2.58 10.63 -4.67
N THR A 28 2.16 9.52 -4.08
CA THR A 28 2.70 9.03 -2.82
C THR A 28 2.93 7.54 -2.92
N THR A 29 4.16 7.11 -2.62
CA THR A 29 4.51 5.70 -2.48
C THR A 29 4.83 5.40 -1.03
N GLU A 30 4.10 4.47 -0.42
CA GLU A 30 4.28 4.03 0.95
C GLU A 30 4.70 2.57 0.99
N TYR A 31 5.68 2.26 1.82
CA TYR A 31 6.20 0.91 2.00
C TYR A 31 5.84 0.42 3.40
N PHE A 32 5.20 -0.73 3.49
CA PHE A 32 4.74 -1.30 4.75
C PHE A 32 5.33 -2.69 4.99
N ASN A 33 5.69 -2.99 6.23
CA ASN A 33 5.76 -4.37 6.69
C ASN A 33 4.39 -4.80 7.18
N CYS A 34 4.00 -6.04 6.89
CA CYS A 34 2.76 -6.62 7.37
C CYS A 34 2.88 -8.16 7.48
N THR A 35 1.89 -8.79 8.08
CA THR A 35 1.78 -10.25 8.17
C THR A 35 0.50 -10.72 7.48
N PHE A 36 0.60 -11.76 6.65
CA PHE A 36 -0.55 -12.44 6.03
C PHE A 36 -0.36 -13.95 6.20
N ASN A 37 -1.36 -14.68 6.67
CA ASN A 37 -1.28 -16.15 6.81
C ASN A 37 0.00 -16.64 7.52
N ASN A 38 0.46 -15.92 8.56
CA ASN A 38 1.71 -16.17 9.30
C ASN A 38 3.02 -15.95 8.52
N GLU A 39 2.97 -15.35 7.33
CA GLU A 39 4.14 -14.94 6.56
C GLU A 39 4.38 -13.44 6.70
N GLU A 40 5.65 -13.05 6.87
CA GLU A 40 6.06 -11.65 6.81
C GLU A 40 6.13 -11.19 5.36
N LEU A 41 5.44 -10.09 5.07
CA LEU A 41 5.35 -9.48 3.75
C LEU A 41 5.72 -8.01 3.82
N GLU A 42 6.27 -7.53 2.71
CA GLU A 42 6.44 -6.12 2.43
C GLU A 42 5.40 -5.71 1.39
N LEU A 43 4.77 -4.55 1.58
CA LEU A 43 3.84 -3.94 0.65
C LEU A 43 4.44 -2.65 0.12
N LYS A 44 4.25 -2.40 -1.18
CA LYS A 44 4.51 -1.12 -1.83
C LYS A 44 3.20 -0.62 -2.37
N VAL A 45 2.76 0.53 -1.85
CA VAL A 45 1.48 1.13 -2.18
C VAL A 45 1.75 2.46 -2.83
N TRP A 46 1.49 2.55 -4.13
CA TRP A 46 1.49 3.82 -4.84
C TRP A 46 0.07 4.38 -4.86
N SER A 47 -0.04 5.69 -4.76
CA SER A 47 -1.31 6.44 -4.82
C SER A 47 -1.13 7.74 -5.59
N ASP A 48 -2.09 8.11 -6.44
CA ASP A 48 -2.20 9.46 -6.98
C ASP A 48 -3.08 10.34 -6.08
N ASN A 49 -2.66 11.57 -5.85
CA ASN A 49 -3.40 12.54 -5.05
C ASN A 49 -4.02 13.61 -5.97
N ILE A 50 -4.51 13.20 -7.14
CA ILE A 50 -5.05 14.11 -8.16
C ILE A 50 -6.57 14.13 -8.08
N GLY A 51 -7.13 15.23 -7.60
CA GLY A 51 -8.58 15.41 -7.50
C GLY A 51 -9.20 14.58 -6.37
N HIS A 52 -10.49 14.26 -6.51
CA HIS A 52 -11.26 13.55 -5.48
C HIS A 52 -11.19 12.02 -5.61
N TRP A 53 -10.68 11.50 -6.72
CA TRP A 53 -10.52 10.06 -6.92
C TRP A 53 -9.03 9.73 -6.83
N THR A 54 -8.69 8.80 -5.94
CA THR A 54 -7.33 8.28 -5.83
C THR A 54 -7.29 6.83 -6.29
N THR A 55 -6.41 6.57 -7.24
CA THR A 55 -5.96 5.27 -7.69
C THR A 55 -4.88 4.75 -6.75
N PHE A 56 -5.10 3.58 -6.16
CA PHE A 56 -4.11 2.82 -5.41
C PHE A 56 -3.56 1.68 -6.25
N LYS A 57 -2.24 1.55 -6.33
CA LYS A 57 -1.55 0.38 -6.89
C LYS A 57 -0.77 -0.31 -5.79
N VAL A 58 -1.10 -1.57 -5.52
CA VAL A 58 -0.51 -2.37 -4.46
C VAL A 58 0.36 -3.46 -5.05
N TYR A 59 1.60 -3.52 -4.58
CA TYR A 59 2.54 -4.60 -4.84
C TYR A 59 2.90 -5.25 -3.52
N LYS A 60 3.23 -6.54 -3.56
CA LYS A 60 3.66 -7.31 -2.39
C LYS A 60 4.88 -8.16 -2.70
N ARG A 61 5.63 -8.49 -1.67
CA ARG A 61 6.68 -9.51 -1.71
C ARG A 61 6.84 -10.13 -0.34
N LEU A 62 7.33 -11.37 -0.28
CA LEU A 62 7.79 -11.93 0.99
C LEU A 62 8.99 -11.13 1.49
N LYS A 63 9.10 -10.95 2.80
CA LYS A 63 10.15 -10.13 3.40
C LYS A 63 11.53 -10.61 2.97
N GLY A 64 12.32 -9.70 2.39
CA GLY A 64 13.67 -10.00 1.90
C GLY A 64 13.75 -10.54 0.47
N ASN A 65 12.61 -10.80 -0.19
CA ASN A 65 12.61 -11.06 -1.64
C ASN A 65 12.98 -9.79 -2.40
N LYS A 66 13.71 -9.94 -3.52
CA LYS A 66 14.10 -8.79 -4.34
C LYS A 66 12.96 -8.28 -5.22
N GLU A 67 12.14 -9.19 -5.73
CA GLU A 67 11.12 -8.88 -6.72
C GLU A 67 9.78 -8.50 -6.08
N TRP A 68 9.20 -7.41 -6.57
CA TRP A 68 7.86 -6.94 -6.21
C TRP A 68 6.84 -7.58 -7.14
N ASN A 69 5.84 -8.24 -6.56
CA ASN A 69 4.75 -8.83 -7.31
C ASN A 69 3.54 -7.90 -7.30
N TYR A 70 2.94 -7.68 -8.46
CA TYR A 70 1.67 -6.97 -8.54
C TYR A 70 0.61 -7.72 -7.71
N PHE A 71 -0.18 -6.98 -6.94
CA PHE A 71 -1.25 -7.53 -6.14
C PHE A 71 -2.61 -7.05 -6.62
N GLU A 72 -2.83 -5.73 -6.68
CA GLU A 72 -4.11 -5.15 -7.07
C GLU A 72 -3.99 -3.67 -7.44
N THR A 73 -4.96 -3.17 -8.21
CA THR A 73 -5.24 -1.74 -8.41
C THR A 73 -6.71 -1.47 -8.09
N PHE A 74 -6.99 -0.39 -7.35
CA PHE A 74 -8.36 0.02 -7.06
C PHE A 74 -8.45 1.55 -6.89
N GLU A 75 -9.62 2.11 -7.14
CA GLU A 75 -9.90 3.53 -6.96
C GLU A 75 -10.76 3.76 -5.72
N LYS A 76 -10.58 4.92 -5.09
CA LYS A 76 -11.42 5.36 -3.98
C LYS A 76 -11.68 6.85 -4.07
N TYR A 77 -12.95 7.21 -3.88
CA TYR A 77 -13.34 8.59 -3.66
C TYR A 77 -12.87 9.05 -2.28
N ILE A 78 -12.21 10.20 -2.24
CA ILE A 78 -11.64 10.82 -1.06
C ILE A 78 -12.19 12.24 -1.02
N ASP A 79 -13.09 12.45 -0.08
CA ASP A 79 -13.67 13.75 0.24
C ASP A 79 -12.65 14.63 0.98
#